data_AF-A0A0A2ENA0-F1
#
_entry.id   AF-A0A0A2ENA0-F1
#
_cell.length_a   1.000
_cell.length_b   1.000
_cell.length_c   1.000
_cell.angle_alpha   90.00
_cell.angle_beta   90.00
_cell.angle_gamma   90.00
#
_symmetry.space_group_name_H-M   'P 1'
#
loop_
_entity.id
_entity.type
_entity.pdbx_description
1 polymer ?
#
loop_
_entity_poly.entity_id
_entity_poly.type
_entity_poly.pdbx_seq_one_letter_code
_entity_poly.pdbx_strand_id
1 'polypeptide(L)'
;MNMRKFLFMLFWLCAVSPVAYSQTDEELCDELKNELAGQIEKNRNNAEYLNDVLITLQEAKCGFTPTFIQASLYLQEIAPNYLSSIGCGKYYYKKNNPKKALQYYDLAFKDVEKWQKDFPYEALSSKAEIYLYRAEVYFRNLKNFQKARENIIMSLNNSKDQGEPYFLLAEIYIASKVSNDSILNLSRYWLAADMVEKAMEANFSFSNMAKAERLLYEYSRKFPTEEQIHNNYGIKEGDIYSIKGWIGRTTICRKRVKD
;
A
#
# COMPACT_ATOMS: atom_id res chain seq x y z
N MET A 1 -7.59 20.74 26.17
CA MET A 1 -8.88 20.12 25.78
C MET A 1 -8.53 18.77 25.16
N ASN A 2 -8.97 17.67 25.78
CA ASN A 2 -8.45 16.33 25.52
C ASN A 2 -8.85 15.86 24.10
N MET A 3 -7.90 15.58 23.19
CA MET A 3 -8.18 15.25 21.77
C MET A 3 -9.15 14.07 21.60
N ARG A 4 -9.16 13.12 22.55
CA ARG A 4 -10.15 12.04 22.63
C ARG A 4 -11.61 12.53 22.68
N LYS A 5 -11.87 13.72 23.23
CA LYS A 5 -13.22 14.32 23.24
C LYS A 5 -13.62 14.92 21.90
N PHE A 6 -12.67 15.28 21.03
CA PHE A 6 -12.97 15.86 19.73
C PHE A 6 -13.53 14.80 18.77
N LEU A 7 -12.93 13.59 18.77
CA LEU A 7 -13.48 12.43 18.05
C LEU A 7 -14.87 12.02 18.56
N PHE A 8 -15.11 12.08 19.89
CA PHE A 8 -16.44 11.77 20.45
C PHE A 8 -17.49 12.87 20.18
N MET A 9 -17.10 14.15 20.11
CA MET A 9 -18.02 15.24 19.78
C MET A 9 -18.43 15.23 18.30
N LEU A 10 -17.53 14.85 17.40
CA LEU A 10 -17.85 14.64 15.99
C LEU A 10 -18.85 13.48 15.78
N PHE A 11 -18.78 12.43 16.59
CA PHE A 11 -19.75 11.33 16.54
C PHE A 11 -21.13 11.67 17.13
N TRP A 12 -21.23 12.62 18.07
CA TRP A 12 -22.49 12.90 18.79
C TRP A 12 -23.35 14.02 18.16
N LEU A 13 -22.78 14.85 17.29
CA LEU A 13 -23.51 15.92 16.59
C LEU A 13 -24.26 15.44 15.33
N CYS A 14 -24.16 14.17 14.93
CA CYS A 14 -24.84 13.62 13.76
C CYS A 14 -26.33 13.25 13.96
N ALA A 15 -26.97 13.63 15.08
CA ALA A 15 -28.33 13.15 15.39
C ALA A 15 -29.49 14.03 14.87
N VAL A 16 -29.26 15.08 14.07
CA VAL A 16 -30.37 15.88 13.49
C VAL A 16 -30.05 16.45 12.09
N SER A 17 -29.95 15.59 11.07
CA SER A 17 -30.23 15.97 9.66
C SER A 17 -30.23 14.73 8.73
N PRO A 18 -31.18 14.61 7.79
CA PRO A 18 -31.31 13.42 6.93
C PRO A 18 -30.49 13.57 5.64
N VAL A 19 -29.18 13.80 5.74
CA VAL A 19 -28.19 13.48 4.69
C VAL A 19 -26.87 13.18 5.40
N ALA A 20 -26.64 11.93 5.77
CA ALA A 20 -25.33 11.50 6.23
C ALA A 20 -24.39 11.44 5.03
N TYR A 21 -23.67 12.52 4.76
CA TYR A 21 -22.51 12.48 3.86
C TYR A 21 -21.44 11.67 4.58
N SER A 22 -21.25 10.40 4.19
CA SER A 22 -20.12 9.62 4.67
C SER A 22 -18.86 10.25 4.06
N GLN A 23 -18.16 11.07 4.83
CA GLN A 23 -16.88 11.65 4.44
C GLN A 23 -15.94 10.53 3.99
N THR A 24 -15.30 10.70 2.85
CA THR A 24 -14.32 9.73 2.36
C THR A 24 -13.04 9.80 3.20
N ASP A 25 -12.28 8.70 3.27
CA ASP A 25 -10.96 8.67 3.95
C ASP A 25 -10.03 9.80 3.42
N GLU A 26 -10.17 10.14 2.13
CA GLU A 26 -9.39 11.19 1.48
C GLU A 26 -9.77 12.60 1.96
N GLU A 27 -11.07 12.91 2.03
CA GLU A 27 -11.56 14.20 2.55
C GLU A 27 -11.20 14.38 4.03
N LEU A 28 -11.35 13.32 4.84
CA LEU A 28 -10.97 13.35 6.25
C LEU A 28 -9.48 13.62 6.41
N CYS A 29 -8.67 13.01 5.54
CA CYS A 29 -7.24 13.23 5.56
C CYS A 29 -6.84 14.66 5.23
N ASP A 30 -7.54 15.26 4.27
CA ASP A 30 -7.30 16.62 3.81
C ASP A 30 -7.64 17.66 4.87
N GLU A 31 -8.70 17.45 5.64
CA GLU A 31 -9.04 18.31 6.78
C GLU A 31 -8.00 18.20 7.90
N LEU A 32 -7.71 16.97 8.36
CA LEU A 32 -6.80 16.73 9.48
C LEU A 32 -5.38 17.24 9.21
N LYS A 33 -4.85 17.01 7.99
CA LYS A 33 -3.48 17.44 7.67
C LYS A 33 -3.32 18.96 7.72
N ASN A 34 -4.36 19.71 7.34
CA ASN A 34 -4.37 21.17 7.31
C ASN A 34 -4.51 21.77 8.71
N GLU A 35 -5.40 21.21 9.53
CA GLU A 35 -5.60 21.65 10.91
C GLU A 35 -4.33 21.42 11.76
N LEU A 36 -3.72 20.24 11.63
CA LEU A 36 -2.60 19.84 12.49
C LEU A 36 -1.25 20.43 12.07
N ALA A 37 -1.06 20.79 10.79
CA ALA A 37 0.21 21.32 10.28
C ALA A 37 0.73 22.54 11.08
N GLY A 38 -0.16 23.47 11.44
CA GLY A 38 0.21 24.68 12.20
C GLY A 38 0.55 24.44 13.67
N GLN A 39 0.18 23.29 14.22
CA GLN A 39 0.33 22.96 15.64
C GLN A 39 1.56 22.11 15.94
N ILE A 40 2.04 21.33 14.96
CA ILE A 40 3.22 20.47 15.11
C ILE A 40 4.45 21.26 15.55
N GLU A 41 4.73 22.40 14.91
CA GLU A 41 5.91 23.19 15.25
C GLU A 41 5.87 23.74 16.68
N LYS A 42 4.70 24.21 17.12
CA LYS A 42 4.50 24.74 18.47
C LYS A 42 4.66 23.66 19.54
N ASN A 43 4.42 22.40 19.17
CA ASN A 43 4.45 21.25 20.06
C ASN A 43 5.62 20.30 19.76
N ARG A 44 6.68 20.76 19.08
CA ARG A 44 7.80 19.90 18.63
C ARG A 44 8.53 19.15 19.75
N ASN A 45 8.43 19.62 21.00
CA ASN A 45 9.02 18.99 22.17
C ASN A 45 7.97 18.30 23.08
N ASN A 46 6.72 18.20 22.64
CA ASN A 46 5.63 17.57 23.39
C ASN A 46 5.38 16.17 22.83
N ALA A 47 6.02 15.16 23.43
CA ALA A 47 5.96 13.78 22.98
C ALA A 47 4.54 13.21 22.95
N GLU A 48 3.72 13.51 23.97
CA GLU A 48 2.33 13.07 24.05
C GLU A 48 1.51 13.62 22.87
N TYR A 49 1.60 14.94 22.64
CA TYR A 49 0.91 15.58 21.52
C TYR A 49 1.33 15.01 20.17
N LEU A 50 2.64 14.88 19.92
CA LEU A 50 3.15 14.36 18.65
C LEU A 50 2.73 12.91 18.44
N ASN A 51 2.75 12.08 19.48
CA ASN A 51 2.28 10.71 19.39
C ASN A 51 0.78 10.62 19.04
N ASP A 52 -0.05 11.43 19.70
CA ASP A 52 -1.48 11.49 19.41
C ASP A 52 -1.77 11.95 17.98
N VAL A 53 -0.99 12.90 17.45
CA VAL A 53 -1.06 13.33 16.05
C VAL A 53 -0.72 12.17 15.12
N LEU A 54 0.33 11.40 15.41
CA LEU A 54 0.70 10.26 14.58
C LEU A 54 -0.37 9.16 14.58
N ILE A 55 -0.94 8.84 15.74
CA ILE A 55 -2.05 7.88 15.84
C ILE A 55 -3.24 8.37 15.03
N THR A 56 -3.68 9.61 15.26
CA THR A 56 -4.84 10.21 14.56
C THR A 56 -4.66 10.19 13.05
N LEU A 57 -3.50 10.61 12.55
CA LEU A 57 -3.22 10.61 11.12
C LEU A 57 -3.06 9.19 10.57
N GLN A 58 -2.57 8.23 11.34
CA GLN A 58 -2.47 6.83 10.92
C GLN A 58 -3.87 6.20 10.77
N GLU A 59 -4.75 6.43 11.74
CA GLU A 59 -6.15 5.95 11.73
C GLU A 59 -6.94 6.55 10.56
N ALA A 60 -6.69 7.82 10.24
CA ALA A 60 -7.26 8.50 9.07
C ALA A 60 -6.55 8.17 7.74
N LYS A 61 -5.64 7.17 7.72
CA LYS A 61 -4.87 6.75 6.53
C LYS A 61 -4.02 7.87 5.87
N CYS A 62 -3.63 8.87 6.66
CA CYS A 62 -2.79 10.01 6.26
C CYS A 62 -1.28 9.79 6.41
N GLY A 63 -0.84 8.53 6.49
CA GLY A 63 0.51 8.19 6.91
C GLY A 63 1.63 8.72 6.00
N PHE A 64 1.35 9.27 4.82
CA PHE A 64 2.36 9.85 3.91
C PHE A 64 2.28 11.38 3.78
N THR A 65 1.42 12.05 4.54
CA THR A 65 1.33 13.51 4.50
C THR A 65 2.62 14.16 5.01
N PRO A 66 2.96 15.38 4.56
CA PRO A 66 4.06 16.15 5.14
C PRO A 66 3.90 16.33 6.65
N THR A 67 2.66 16.54 7.10
CA THR A 67 2.25 16.64 8.51
C THR A 67 2.66 15.39 9.32
N PHE A 68 2.30 14.19 8.86
CA PHE A 68 2.70 12.94 9.51
C PHE A 68 4.22 12.79 9.57
N ILE A 69 4.91 13.08 8.47
CA ILE A 69 6.38 12.97 8.40
C ILE A 69 7.06 13.94 9.35
N GLN A 70 6.61 15.20 9.43
CA GLN A 70 7.21 16.19 10.31
C GLN A 70 7.02 15.83 11.78
N ALA A 71 5.80 15.45 12.19
CA ALA A 71 5.55 14.99 13.56
C ALA A 71 6.41 13.77 13.91
N SER A 72 6.60 12.85 12.95
CA SER A 72 7.43 11.66 13.12
C SER A 72 8.90 12.01 13.35
N LEU A 73 9.44 12.98 12.61
CA LEU A 73 10.84 13.42 12.78
C LEU A 73 11.05 14.01 14.19
N TYR A 74 10.16 14.87 14.66
CA TYR A 74 10.25 15.43 16.01
C TYR A 74 10.09 14.37 17.10
N LEU A 75 9.09 13.49 16.98
CA LEU A 75 8.88 12.44 17.96
C LEU A 75 10.06 11.46 18.00
N GLN A 76 10.68 11.16 16.85
CA GLN A 76 11.85 10.30 16.77
C GLN A 76 13.05 10.85 17.55
N GLU A 77 13.16 12.17 17.72
CA GLU A 77 14.26 12.79 18.48
C GLU A 77 14.04 12.73 19.99
N ILE A 78 12.78 12.82 20.44
CA ILE A 78 12.46 12.98 21.87
C ILE A 78 11.89 11.73 22.55
N ALA A 79 11.11 10.92 21.83
CA ALA A 79 10.47 9.71 22.34
C ALA A 79 10.15 8.72 21.19
N PRO A 80 11.18 8.02 20.65
CA PRO A 80 11.01 7.08 19.55
C PRO A 80 9.95 6.00 19.79
N ASN A 81 9.22 5.66 18.74
CA ASN A 81 8.32 4.51 18.69
C ASN A 81 8.16 4.00 17.24
N TYR A 82 7.28 3.03 17.04
CA TYR A 82 7.10 2.44 15.72
C TYR A 82 6.52 3.43 14.69
N LEU A 83 5.58 4.30 15.07
CA LEU A 83 4.98 5.28 14.16
C LEU A 83 5.98 6.35 13.70
N SER A 84 6.76 6.90 14.65
CA SER A 84 7.83 7.85 14.32
C SER A 84 8.90 7.21 13.44
N SER A 85 9.24 5.94 13.69
CA SER A 85 10.16 5.17 12.85
C SER A 85 9.59 4.95 11.45
N ILE A 86 8.30 4.62 11.31
CA ILE A 86 7.62 4.54 10.01
C ILE A 86 7.73 5.87 9.26
N GLY A 87 7.43 7.00 9.92
CA GLY A 87 7.50 8.31 9.28
C GLY A 87 8.92 8.71 8.87
N CYS A 88 9.93 8.39 9.67
CA CYS A 88 11.34 8.55 9.29
C CYS A 88 11.69 7.68 8.07
N GLY A 89 11.20 6.44 8.02
CA GLY A 89 11.35 5.57 6.85
C GLY A 89 10.75 6.21 5.59
N LYS A 90 9.53 6.75 5.71
CA LYS A 90 8.82 7.45 4.62
C LYS A 90 9.56 8.72 4.17
N TYR A 91 10.14 9.47 5.11
CA TYR A 91 11.00 10.62 4.80
C TYR A 91 12.17 10.21 3.91
N TYR A 92 12.93 9.17 4.30
CA TYR A 92 14.09 8.72 3.55
C TYR A 92 13.73 8.03 2.25
N TYR A 93 12.58 7.36 2.18
CA TYR A 93 12.01 6.84 0.93
C TYR A 93 11.79 7.99 -0.08
N LYS A 94 11.12 9.09 0.34
CA LYS A 94 10.90 10.27 -0.50
C LYS A 94 12.19 10.99 -0.90
N LYS A 95 13.22 10.95 -0.05
CA LYS A 95 14.56 11.48 -0.35
C LYS A 95 15.41 10.55 -1.23
N ASN A 96 14.84 9.46 -1.76
CA ASN A 96 15.54 8.46 -2.54
C ASN A 96 16.77 7.88 -1.81
N ASN A 97 16.67 7.71 -0.49
CA ASN A 97 17.68 7.08 0.35
C ASN A 97 17.16 5.72 0.85
N PRO A 98 17.18 4.68 0.00
CA PRO A 98 16.59 3.38 0.33
C PRO A 98 17.26 2.68 1.51
N LYS A 99 18.57 2.89 1.71
CA LYS A 99 19.31 2.32 2.84
C LYS A 99 18.76 2.83 4.17
N LYS A 100 18.64 4.15 4.32
CA LYS A 100 18.07 4.73 5.55
C LYS A 100 16.58 4.40 5.69
N ALA A 101 15.81 4.40 4.60
CA ALA A 101 14.41 4.03 4.64
C ALA A 101 14.21 2.63 5.24
N LEU A 102 14.94 1.63 4.72
CA LEU A 102 14.90 0.26 5.23
C LEU A 102 15.37 0.16 6.69
N GLN A 103 16.41 0.90 7.08
CA GLN A 103 16.87 0.92 8.48
C GLN A 103 15.76 1.39 9.44
N TYR A 104 15.03 2.45 9.10
CA TYR A 104 13.93 2.94 9.94
C TYR A 104 12.72 2.00 9.93
N TYR A 105 12.42 1.35 8.80
CA TYR A 105 11.39 0.31 8.77
C TYR A 105 11.77 -0.92 9.60
N ASP A 106 13.04 -1.30 9.63
CA ASP A 106 13.54 -2.37 10.50
C ASP A 106 13.47 -1.96 11.98
N LEU A 107 13.69 -0.68 12.32
CA LEU A 107 13.47 -0.15 13.68
C LEU A 107 11.99 -0.21 14.07
N ALA A 108 11.09 0.27 13.19
CA ALA A 108 9.65 0.20 13.41
C ALA A 108 9.20 -1.25 13.68
N PHE A 109 9.70 -2.20 12.89
CA PHE A 109 9.36 -3.62 13.04
C PHE A 109 9.77 -4.16 14.42
N LYS A 110 10.99 -3.85 14.88
CA LYS A 110 11.47 -4.25 16.21
C LYS A 110 10.62 -3.67 17.34
N ASP A 111 10.13 -2.45 17.20
CA ASP A 111 9.27 -1.85 18.22
C ASP A 111 7.87 -2.45 18.21
N VAL A 112 7.32 -2.76 17.03
CA VAL A 112 6.07 -3.53 16.93
C VAL A 112 6.20 -4.93 17.55
N GLU A 113 7.34 -5.61 17.38
CA GLU A 113 7.58 -6.91 18.02
C GLU A 113 7.56 -6.87 19.54
N LYS A 114 8.05 -5.77 20.14
CA LYS A 114 7.94 -5.57 21.59
C LYS A 114 6.49 -5.33 22.00
N TRP A 115 5.79 -4.48 21.25
CA TRP A 115 4.41 -4.08 21.49
C TRP A 115 3.40 -5.23 21.29
N GLN A 116 3.73 -6.20 20.44
CA GLN A 116 2.88 -7.36 20.12
C GLN A 116 2.45 -8.16 21.35
N LYS A 117 3.25 -8.18 22.42
CA LYS A 117 2.87 -8.90 23.66
C LYS A 117 1.59 -8.35 24.28
N ASP A 118 1.42 -7.04 24.19
CA ASP A 118 0.30 -6.32 24.79
C ASP A 118 -0.85 -6.14 23.79
N PHE A 119 -0.54 -6.02 22.48
CA PHE A 119 -1.49 -5.72 21.41
C PHE A 119 -1.26 -6.63 20.18
N PRO A 120 -1.59 -7.92 20.28
CA PRO A 120 -1.20 -8.89 19.26
C PRO A 120 -1.88 -8.68 17.90
N TYR A 121 -3.13 -8.21 17.87
CA TYR A 121 -3.88 -8.03 16.62
C TYR A 121 -3.44 -6.78 15.86
N GLU A 122 -3.28 -5.67 16.56
CA GLU A 122 -2.82 -4.39 16.02
C GLU A 122 -1.37 -4.48 15.54
N ALA A 123 -0.56 -5.28 16.22
CA ALA A 123 0.81 -5.56 15.79
C ALA A 123 0.86 -6.30 14.45
N LEU A 124 -0.08 -7.22 14.15
CA LEU A 124 -0.15 -7.89 12.85
C LEU A 124 -0.42 -6.90 11.72
N SER A 125 -1.43 -6.03 11.90
CA SER A 125 -1.74 -4.97 10.93
C SER A 125 -0.55 -4.03 10.72
N SER A 126 0.12 -3.61 11.80
CA SER A 126 1.30 -2.75 11.73
C SER A 126 2.47 -3.43 11.01
N LYS A 127 2.70 -4.73 11.27
CA LYS A 127 3.72 -5.52 10.56
C LYS A 127 3.41 -5.64 9.08
N ALA A 128 2.15 -5.90 8.73
CA ALA A 128 1.73 -6.01 7.34
C ALA A 128 2.02 -4.71 6.57
N GLU A 129 1.72 -3.57 7.18
CA GLU A 129 1.97 -2.24 6.63
C GLU A 129 3.47 -1.94 6.47
N ILE A 130 4.29 -2.23 7.49
CA ILE A 130 5.76 -2.06 7.42
C ILE A 130 6.35 -2.92 6.30
N TYR A 131 5.89 -4.15 6.13
CA TYR A 131 6.33 -4.99 5.00
C TYR A 131 5.96 -4.37 3.65
N LEU A 132 4.77 -3.77 3.52
CA LEU A 132 4.36 -3.10 2.30
C LEU A 132 5.27 -1.89 1.99
N TYR A 133 5.65 -1.11 2.99
CA TYR A 133 6.61 -0.01 2.83
C TYR A 133 8.00 -0.47 2.41
N ARG A 134 8.49 -1.58 2.97
CA ARG A 134 9.75 -2.19 2.52
C ARG A 134 9.63 -2.66 1.08
N ALA A 135 8.50 -3.24 0.69
CA ALA A 135 8.24 -3.64 -0.69
C ALA A 135 8.30 -2.46 -1.66
N GLU A 136 7.72 -1.31 -1.29
CA GLU A 136 7.82 -0.08 -2.08
C GLU A 136 9.26 0.40 -2.25
N VAL A 137 10.08 0.37 -1.18
CA VAL A 137 11.51 0.73 -1.28
C VAL A 137 12.25 -0.20 -2.26
N TYR A 138 12.05 -1.52 -2.11
CA TYR A 138 12.65 -2.50 -3.00
C TYR A 138 12.20 -2.34 -4.44
N PHE A 139 10.92 -2.07 -4.66
CA PHE A 139 10.36 -1.91 -6.00
C PHE A 139 10.78 -0.57 -6.64
N ARG A 140 10.53 0.55 -5.97
CA ARG A 140 10.61 1.88 -6.59
C ARG A 140 12.02 2.42 -6.60
N ASN A 141 12.77 2.33 -5.50
CA ASN A 141 14.13 2.87 -5.41
C ASN A 141 15.19 1.87 -5.88
N LEU A 142 15.08 0.60 -5.44
CA LEU A 142 16.11 -0.41 -5.69
C LEU A 142 15.88 -1.26 -6.95
N LYS A 143 14.68 -1.18 -7.55
CA LYS A 143 14.27 -2.01 -8.70
C LYS A 143 14.47 -3.52 -8.48
N ASN A 144 14.40 -3.96 -7.22
CA ASN A 144 14.53 -5.36 -6.83
C ASN A 144 13.14 -6.00 -6.69
N PHE A 145 12.62 -6.49 -7.83
CA PHE A 145 11.27 -7.05 -7.91
C PHE A 145 11.06 -8.30 -7.07
N GLN A 146 12.08 -9.15 -6.97
CA GLN A 146 12.01 -10.37 -6.18
C GLN A 146 11.85 -10.05 -4.68
N LYS A 147 12.71 -9.20 -4.12
CA LYS A 147 12.61 -8.78 -2.72
C LYS A 147 11.33 -8.01 -2.42
N ALA A 148 10.86 -7.21 -3.38
CA ALA A 148 9.59 -6.52 -3.24
C ALA A 148 8.43 -7.52 -3.11
N ARG A 149 8.38 -8.55 -3.96
CA ARG A 149 7.38 -9.62 -3.88
C ARG A 149 7.48 -10.42 -2.58
N GLU A 150 8.69 -10.75 -2.12
CA GLU A 150 8.89 -11.43 -0.84
C GLU A 150 8.28 -10.63 0.32
N ASN A 151 8.50 -9.31 0.36
CA ASN A 151 7.89 -8.45 1.38
C ASN A 151 6.38 -8.35 1.23
N ILE A 152 5.83 -8.31 0.02
CA ILE A 152 4.37 -8.36 -0.20
C ILE A 152 3.76 -9.66 0.34
N ILE A 153 4.42 -10.80 0.13
CA ILE A 153 3.97 -12.09 0.69
C ILE A 153 3.99 -12.04 2.22
N MET A 154 5.04 -11.47 2.82
CA MET A 154 5.10 -11.28 4.27
C MET A 154 4.00 -10.35 4.78
N SER A 155 3.67 -9.29 4.03
CA SER A 155 2.55 -8.40 4.33
C SER A 155 1.23 -9.17 4.37
N LEU A 156 0.92 -9.91 3.30
CA LEU A 156 -0.30 -10.72 3.17
C LEU A 156 -0.39 -11.83 4.22
N ASN A 157 0.73 -12.39 4.67
CA ASN A 157 0.75 -13.38 5.76
C ASN A 157 0.37 -12.79 7.12
N ASN A 158 0.59 -11.48 7.33
CA ASN A 158 0.20 -10.78 8.55
C ASN A 158 -1.22 -10.17 8.45
N SER A 159 -1.66 -9.78 7.25
CA SER A 159 -3.02 -9.26 7.01
C SER A 159 -3.50 -9.65 5.60
N LYS A 160 -4.46 -10.57 5.53
CA LYS A 160 -4.96 -11.13 4.25
C LYS A 160 -6.04 -10.26 3.59
N ASP A 161 -6.69 -9.40 4.38
CA ASP A 161 -7.89 -8.65 3.99
C ASP A 161 -7.52 -7.25 3.49
N GLN A 162 -6.39 -7.13 2.78
CA GLN A 162 -5.89 -5.87 2.21
C GLN A 162 -5.71 -6.02 0.70
N GLY A 163 -6.30 -5.10 -0.07
CA GLY A 163 -6.19 -5.08 -1.53
C GLY A 163 -4.88 -4.45 -2.01
N GLU A 164 -4.32 -3.52 -1.23
CA GLU A 164 -3.13 -2.73 -1.55
C GLU A 164 -1.89 -3.59 -1.89
N PRO A 165 -1.57 -4.66 -1.14
CA PRO A 165 -0.45 -5.53 -1.49
C PRO A 165 -0.60 -6.20 -2.87
N TYR A 166 -1.83 -6.57 -3.26
CA TYR A 166 -2.10 -7.15 -4.57
C TYR A 166 -1.96 -6.12 -5.70
N PHE A 167 -2.44 -4.89 -5.50
CA PHE A 167 -2.21 -3.80 -6.45
C PHE A 167 -0.71 -3.55 -6.67
N LEU A 168 0.08 -3.50 -5.59
CA LEU A 168 1.53 -3.32 -5.71
C LEU A 168 2.19 -4.48 -6.47
N LEU A 169 1.72 -5.72 -6.26
CA LEU A 169 2.22 -6.89 -6.97
C LEU A 169 1.88 -6.84 -8.47
N ALA A 170 0.69 -6.35 -8.82
CA ALA A 170 0.30 -6.11 -10.21
C ALA A 170 1.27 -5.12 -10.88
N GLU A 171 1.56 -4.00 -10.23
CA GLU A 171 2.51 -3.00 -10.74
C GLU A 171 3.93 -3.56 -10.91
N ILE A 172 4.39 -4.39 -9.96
CA ILE A 172 5.69 -5.07 -10.06
C ILE A 172 5.74 -5.96 -11.30
N TYR A 173 4.67 -6.73 -11.58
CA TYR A 173 4.64 -7.58 -12.78
C TYR A 173 4.64 -6.75 -14.06
N ILE A 174 3.87 -5.66 -14.13
CA ILE A 174 3.91 -4.74 -15.28
C ILE A 174 5.30 -4.14 -15.51
N ALA A 175 5.96 -3.72 -14.42
CA ALA A 175 7.30 -3.14 -14.49
C ALA A 175 8.38 -4.15 -14.87
N SER A 176 8.12 -5.44 -14.65
CA SER A 176 9.06 -6.50 -14.98
C SER A 176 9.05 -6.88 -16.46
N LYS A 177 10.22 -7.31 -16.96
CA LYS A 177 10.34 -8.02 -18.22
C LYS A 177 10.26 -9.52 -17.93
N VAL A 178 9.30 -10.20 -18.55
CA VAL A 178 9.01 -11.63 -18.27
C VAL A 178 9.52 -12.55 -19.37
N SER A 179 9.76 -12.01 -20.56
CA SER A 179 10.39 -12.72 -21.67
C SER A 179 11.16 -11.74 -22.57
N ASN A 180 12.14 -12.27 -23.31
CA ASN A 180 12.77 -11.54 -24.41
C ASN A 180 11.90 -11.52 -25.67
N ASP A 181 10.98 -12.47 -25.80
CA ASP A 181 9.99 -12.45 -26.85
C ASP A 181 8.92 -11.38 -26.56
N SER A 182 8.57 -10.60 -27.58
CA SER A 182 7.68 -9.45 -27.44
C SER A 182 6.26 -9.85 -27.06
N ILE A 183 5.74 -10.97 -27.57
CA ILE A 183 4.39 -11.45 -27.31
C ILE A 183 4.33 -12.16 -25.97
N LEU A 184 5.29 -13.05 -25.67
CA LEU A 184 5.35 -13.67 -24.35
C LEU A 184 5.57 -12.62 -23.25
N ASN A 185 6.26 -11.52 -23.55
CA ASN A 185 6.42 -10.44 -22.59
C ASN A 185 5.07 -9.75 -22.23
N LEU A 186 4.05 -9.85 -23.08
CA LEU A 186 2.70 -9.36 -22.75
C LEU A 186 1.99 -10.21 -21.70
N SER A 187 2.46 -11.43 -21.40
CA SER A 187 1.88 -12.28 -20.35
C SER A 187 1.97 -11.64 -18.96
N ARG A 188 2.82 -10.63 -18.78
CA ARG A 188 2.86 -9.82 -17.55
C ARG A 188 1.56 -9.08 -17.28
N TYR A 189 0.79 -8.74 -18.32
CA TYR A 189 -0.51 -8.09 -18.18
C TYR A 189 -1.57 -9.08 -17.67
N TRP A 190 -1.49 -10.36 -18.06
CA TRP A 190 -2.34 -11.40 -17.47
C TRP A 190 -2.06 -11.54 -15.98
N LEU A 191 -0.78 -11.67 -15.58
CA LEU A 191 -0.39 -11.71 -14.17
C LEU A 191 -0.86 -10.49 -13.38
N ALA A 192 -0.74 -9.29 -13.97
CA ALA A 192 -1.17 -8.08 -13.32
C ALA A 192 -2.69 -8.05 -13.15
N ALA A 193 -3.46 -8.47 -14.16
CA ALA A 193 -4.90 -8.62 -14.05
C ALA A 193 -5.31 -9.63 -12.96
N ASP A 194 -4.63 -10.79 -12.87
CA ASP A 194 -4.88 -11.79 -11.82
C ASP A 194 -4.71 -11.18 -10.42
N MET A 195 -3.72 -10.31 -10.23
CA MET A 195 -3.50 -9.67 -8.94
C MET A 195 -4.54 -8.57 -8.67
N VAL A 196 -4.97 -7.83 -9.69
CA VAL A 196 -6.05 -6.85 -9.53
C VAL A 196 -7.38 -7.54 -9.17
N GLU A 197 -7.70 -8.68 -9.79
CA GLU A 197 -8.85 -9.50 -9.43
C GLU A 197 -8.78 -9.95 -7.95
N LYS A 198 -7.61 -10.43 -7.50
CA LYS A 198 -7.39 -10.76 -6.08
C LYS A 198 -7.53 -9.57 -5.15
N ALA A 199 -7.15 -8.37 -5.59
CA ALA A 199 -7.33 -7.16 -4.80
C ALA A 199 -8.82 -6.87 -4.54
N MET A 200 -9.68 -7.13 -5.54
CA MET A 200 -11.14 -6.99 -5.41
C MET A 200 -11.75 -8.02 -4.45
N GLU A 201 -11.21 -9.25 -4.44
CA GLU A 201 -11.65 -10.31 -3.52
C GLU A 201 -11.27 -10.04 -2.05
N ALA A 202 -10.12 -9.40 -1.82
CA ALA A 202 -9.54 -9.26 -0.48
C ALA A 202 -10.19 -8.17 0.38
N ASN A 203 -10.54 -7.02 -0.19
CA ASN A 203 -11.18 -5.94 0.56
C ASN A 203 -12.02 -5.02 -0.34
N PHE A 204 -13.31 -4.94 -0.04
CA PHE A 204 -14.25 -4.12 -0.77
C PHE A 204 -14.26 -2.68 -0.23
N SER A 205 -13.53 -1.78 -0.89
CA SER A 205 -13.74 -0.34 -0.75
C SER A 205 -14.10 0.27 -2.10
N PHE A 206 -14.89 1.34 -2.11
CA PHE A 206 -15.26 2.03 -3.34
C PHE A 206 -14.03 2.54 -4.12
N SER A 207 -13.03 3.06 -3.40
CA SER A 207 -11.77 3.52 -4.00
C SER A 207 -10.96 2.37 -4.62
N ASN A 208 -10.90 1.21 -3.96
CA ASN A 208 -10.21 0.04 -4.49
C ASN A 208 -10.95 -0.55 -5.70
N MET A 209 -12.29 -0.55 -5.69
CA MET A 209 -13.10 -0.98 -6.84
C MET A 209 -12.85 -0.10 -8.06
N ALA A 210 -13.00 1.22 -7.95
CA ALA A 210 -12.78 2.15 -9.06
C ALA A 210 -11.34 2.04 -9.62
N LYS A 211 -10.35 1.85 -8.73
CA LYS A 211 -8.97 1.59 -9.12
C LYS A 211 -8.84 0.25 -9.87
N ALA A 212 -9.44 -0.82 -9.36
CA ALA A 212 -9.36 -2.14 -9.96
C ALA A 212 -9.99 -2.18 -11.36
N GLU A 213 -11.21 -1.65 -11.52
CA GLU A 213 -11.91 -1.60 -12.81
C GLU A 213 -11.09 -0.85 -13.86
N ARG A 214 -10.54 0.31 -13.49
CA ARG A 214 -9.64 1.08 -14.36
C ARG A 214 -8.42 0.27 -14.79
N LEU A 215 -7.75 -0.39 -13.84
CA LEU A 215 -6.55 -1.18 -14.13
C LEU A 215 -6.86 -2.41 -14.98
N LEU A 216 -7.97 -3.11 -14.73
CA LEU A 216 -8.40 -4.25 -15.55
C LEU A 216 -8.71 -3.83 -16.99
N TYR A 217 -9.37 -2.68 -17.16
CA TYR A 217 -9.59 -2.08 -18.48
C TYR A 217 -8.25 -1.75 -19.17
N GLU A 218 -7.34 -1.06 -18.49
CA GLU A 218 -6.02 -0.70 -19.04
C GLU A 218 -5.19 -1.94 -19.43
N TYR A 219 -5.15 -2.97 -18.58
CA TYR A 219 -4.33 -4.16 -18.78
C TYR A 219 -4.90 -5.08 -19.86
N SER A 220 -6.22 -5.29 -19.89
CA SER A 220 -6.87 -6.17 -20.86
C SER A 220 -6.66 -5.72 -22.31
N ARG A 221 -6.58 -4.41 -22.56
CA ARG A 221 -6.24 -3.83 -23.87
C ARG A 221 -4.80 -4.08 -24.30
N LYS A 222 -3.91 -4.47 -23.38
CA LYS A 222 -2.52 -4.82 -23.65
C LYS A 222 -2.29 -6.32 -23.80
N PHE A 223 -3.32 -7.15 -23.61
CA PHE A 223 -3.19 -8.58 -23.85
C PHE A 223 -2.82 -8.85 -25.32
N PRO A 224 -2.18 -10.00 -25.62
CA PRO A 224 -1.98 -10.45 -26.99
C PRO A 224 -3.30 -10.56 -27.76
N THR A 225 -3.24 -10.33 -29.07
CA THR A 225 -4.38 -10.66 -29.96
C THR A 225 -4.46 -12.17 -30.16
N GLU A 226 -5.64 -12.67 -30.56
CA GLU A 226 -5.84 -14.08 -30.86
C GLU A 226 -4.85 -14.61 -31.90
N GLU A 227 -4.63 -13.84 -32.98
CA GLU A 227 -3.65 -14.15 -34.02
C GLU A 227 -2.22 -14.26 -33.46
N GLN A 228 -1.81 -13.34 -32.58
CA GLN A 228 -0.49 -13.35 -31.95
C GLN A 228 -0.25 -14.59 -31.09
N ILE A 229 -1.29 -15.05 -30.38
CA ILE A 229 -1.20 -16.24 -29.51
C ILE A 229 -1.14 -17.49 -30.38
N HIS A 230 -2.09 -17.62 -31.33
CA HIS A 230 -2.24 -18.81 -32.15
C HIS A 230 -1.03 -19.07 -33.04
N ASN A 231 -0.58 -18.04 -33.77
CA ASN A 231 0.46 -18.20 -34.79
C ASN A 231 1.85 -18.46 -34.19
N ASN A 232 2.13 -17.96 -32.99
CA ASN A 232 3.48 -17.96 -32.45
C ASN A 232 3.70 -19.01 -31.36
N TYR A 233 2.63 -19.46 -30.69
CA TYR A 233 2.75 -20.35 -29.54
C TYR A 233 1.80 -21.54 -29.55
N GLY A 234 0.81 -21.58 -30.45
CA GLY A 234 -0.20 -22.64 -30.48
C GLY A 234 -1.05 -22.74 -29.20
N ILE A 235 -1.00 -21.70 -28.35
CA ILE A 235 -1.80 -21.58 -27.13
C ILE A 235 -3.20 -21.09 -27.52
N LYS A 236 -4.23 -21.51 -26.78
CA LYS A 236 -5.61 -21.04 -26.94
C LYS A 236 -6.03 -20.22 -25.74
N GLU A 237 -7.01 -19.34 -25.95
CA GLU A 237 -7.68 -18.66 -24.85
C GLU A 237 -8.21 -19.69 -23.83
N GLY A 238 -8.00 -19.43 -22.54
CA GLY A 238 -8.34 -20.35 -21.46
C GLY A 238 -7.23 -21.33 -21.07
N ASP A 239 -6.19 -21.49 -21.89
CA ASP A 239 -5.07 -22.37 -21.54
C ASP A 239 -4.26 -21.82 -20.35
N ILE A 240 -3.74 -22.75 -19.54
CA ILE A 240 -2.80 -22.42 -18.48
C ILE A 240 -1.43 -22.13 -19.10
N TYR A 241 -0.90 -20.94 -18.82
CA TYR A 241 0.42 -20.52 -19.26
C TYR A 241 1.40 -20.41 -18.08
N SER A 242 2.57 -21.02 -18.19
CA SER A 242 3.61 -21.02 -17.16
C SER A 242 4.70 -19.98 -17.47
N ILE A 243 4.85 -19.00 -16.59
CA ILE A 243 5.88 -17.95 -16.68
C ILE A 243 7.06 -18.36 -15.81
N LYS A 244 8.19 -18.63 -16.47
CA LYS A 244 9.44 -19.10 -15.86
C LYS A 244 10.25 -17.96 -15.24
N GLY A 245 11.46 -18.28 -14.75
CA GLY A 245 12.37 -17.33 -14.14
C GLY A 245 11.96 -16.96 -12.71
N TRP A 246 12.33 -15.76 -12.27
CA TRP A 246 12.05 -15.30 -10.91
C TRP A 246 10.55 -15.21 -10.62
N ILE A 247 9.70 -15.04 -11.64
CA ILE A 247 8.24 -15.03 -11.49
C ILE A 247 7.76 -16.41 -11.06
N GLY A 248 8.06 -17.46 -11.83
CA GLY A 248 7.76 -18.84 -11.45
C GLY A 248 6.27 -19.08 -11.11
N ARG A 249 5.35 -18.51 -11.90
CA ARG A 249 3.90 -18.58 -11.66
C ARG A 249 3.15 -18.97 -12.93
N THR A 250 1.96 -19.52 -12.75
CA THR A 250 1.01 -19.78 -13.82
C THR A 250 -0.03 -18.66 -13.89
N THR A 251 -0.57 -18.44 -15.08
CA THR A 251 -1.69 -17.53 -15.36
C THR A 251 -2.57 -18.15 -16.45
N ILE A 252 -3.70 -17.53 -16.76
CA ILE A 252 -4.61 -17.99 -17.81
C ILE A 252 -4.40 -17.13 -19.06
N CYS A 253 -4.29 -17.77 -20.21
CA CYS A 253 -4.23 -17.08 -21.49
C CYS A 253 -5.57 -16.39 -21.78
N ARG A 254 -5.54 -15.07 -21.94
CA ARG A 254 -6.72 -14.24 -22.29
C ARG A 254 -6.41 -13.41 -23.52
N LYS A 255 -7.36 -13.34 -24.44
CA LYS A 255 -7.22 -12.45 -25.60
C LYS A 255 -7.54 -11.01 -25.23
N ARG A 256 -7.00 -10.08 -26.02
CA ARG A 256 -7.33 -8.66 -25.93
C ARG A 256 -8.83 -8.43 -26.11
N VAL A 257 -9.42 -7.63 -25.23
CA VAL A 257 -10.78 -7.09 -25.39
C VAL A 257 -10.76 -6.10 -26.55
N LYS A 258 -11.62 -6.31 -27.56
CA LYS A 258 -11.80 -5.34 -28.64
C LYS A 258 -12.65 -4.18 -28.11
N ASP A 259 -12.28 -2.95 -28.49
CA ASP A 259 -13.03 -1.73 -28.19
C ASP A 259 -14.46 -1.81 -28.78
#